data_AF-A0A0K2VJC4-F1
#
_entry.id   AF-A0A0K2VJC4-F1
#
_cell.length_a   1.000
_cell.length_b   1.000
_cell.length_c   1.000
_cell.angle_alpha   90.00
_cell.angle_beta   90.00
_cell.angle_gamma   90.00
#
_symmetry.space_group_name_H-M   'P 1'
#
loop_
_entity.id
_entity.type
_entity.pdbx_description
1 polymer ?
#
loop_
_entity_poly.entity_id
_entity_poly.type
_entity_poly.pdbx_seq_one_letter_code
_entity_poly.pdbx_strand_id
1 'polypeptide(L)'
;MWTLNSPFFCFSLQSFIALSALLAVAFADHPAPAPYHPAPYHPAPAYKPAPYHPAPSYKEDPAVYQYQYAVSDEYDGLNFGADEARDGYSTQGK
;
A
#
# COMPACT_ATOMS: atom_id res chain seq x y z
N MET A 1 1.48 79.03 48.01
CA MET A 1 1.67 77.86 47.13
C MET A 1 0.29 77.27 46.87
N TRP A 2 -0.24 77.43 45.66
CA TRP A 2 -1.66 77.22 45.35
C TRP A 2 -2.05 75.74 45.31
N THR A 3 -3.00 75.35 46.16
CA THR A 3 -3.70 74.06 46.11
C THR A 3 -4.90 74.17 45.17
N LEU A 4 -4.83 73.54 44.00
CA LEU A 4 -5.89 73.55 43.00
C LEU A 4 -6.93 72.47 43.33
N ASN A 5 -7.89 72.79 44.18
CA ASN A 5 -9.06 71.95 44.47
C ASN A 5 -10.25 72.46 43.65
N SER A 6 -10.37 71.97 42.41
CA SER A 6 -11.49 72.25 41.51
C SER A 6 -12.27 70.96 41.24
N PRO A 7 -13.56 70.87 41.60
CA PRO A 7 -14.35 69.61 41.53
C PRO A 7 -14.60 69.12 40.09
N PHE A 8 -14.40 69.98 39.09
CA PHE A 8 -14.52 69.63 37.67
C PHE A 8 -13.45 68.64 37.18
N PHE A 9 -12.25 68.66 37.78
CA PHE A 9 -11.17 67.75 37.39
C PHE A 9 -11.44 66.31 37.88
N CYS A 10 -12.10 66.18 39.03
CA CYS A 10 -12.46 64.90 39.64
C CYS A 10 -13.57 64.17 38.84
N PHE A 11 -14.60 64.90 38.39
CA PHE A 11 -15.71 64.31 37.62
C PHE A 11 -15.28 63.82 36.22
N SER A 12 -14.34 64.55 35.61
CA SER A 12 -13.71 64.16 34.34
C SER A 12 -12.83 62.92 34.52
N LEU A 13 -11.92 62.92 35.52
CA LEU A 13 -11.02 61.81 35.79
C LEU A 13 -11.77 60.50 36.13
N GLN A 14 -12.84 60.60 36.92
CA GLN A 14 -13.68 59.45 37.27
C GLN A 14 -14.36 58.82 36.04
N SER A 15 -14.76 59.64 35.06
CA SER A 15 -15.38 59.16 33.81
C SER A 15 -14.36 58.40 32.95
N PHE A 16 -13.11 58.87 32.87
CA PHE A 16 -12.04 58.16 32.16
C PHE A 16 -11.62 56.86 32.84
N ILE A 17 -11.64 56.82 34.18
CA ILE A 17 -11.37 55.59 34.94
C ILE A 17 -12.49 54.56 34.73
N ALA A 18 -13.76 54.98 34.78
CA ALA A 18 -14.89 54.07 34.57
C ALA A 18 -14.93 53.51 33.13
N LEU A 19 -14.68 54.35 32.12
CA LEU A 19 -14.62 53.91 30.72
C LEU A 19 -13.43 52.98 30.44
N SER A 20 -12.25 53.25 31.02
CA SER A 20 -11.09 52.37 30.84
C SER A 20 -11.25 51.04 31.57
N ALA A 21 -11.85 51.02 32.76
CA ALA A 21 -12.16 49.79 33.49
C ALA A 21 -13.19 48.92 32.75
N LEU A 22 -14.25 49.51 32.19
CA LEU A 22 -15.24 48.77 31.38
C LEU A 22 -14.62 48.22 30.09
N LEU A 23 -13.75 48.99 29.42
CA LEU A 23 -13.04 48.53 28.23
C LEU A 23 -12.10 47.35 28.56
N ALA A 24 -11.40 47.39 29.70
CA ALA A 24 -10.51 46.31 30.12
C ALA A 24 -11.26 45.00 30.41
N VAL A 25 -12.46 45.07 31.02
CA VAL A 25 -13.29 43.88 31.28
C VAL A 25 -13.82 43.28 29.98
N ALA A 26 -14.20 44.10 28.99
CA ALA A 26 -14.72 43.62 27.71
C ALA A 26 -13.69 42.82 26.90
N PHE A 27 -12.39 43.11 27.03
CA PHE A 27 -11.31 42.40 26.34
C PHE A 27 -10.75 41.20 27.12
N ALA A 28 -11.20 40.96 28.36
CA ALA A 28 -10.71 39.88 29.20
C ALA A 28 -11.44 38.54 28.96
N ASP A 29 -12.48 38.50 28.13
CA ASP A 29 -13.23 37.28 27.83
C ASP A 29 -12.51 36.46 26.73
N HIS A 30 -11.41 35.83 27.12
CA HIS A 30 -10.75 34.82 26.32
C HIS A 30 -11.11 33.42 26.85
N PRO A 31 -11.79 32.57 26.04
CA PRO A 31 -12.12 31.22 26.47
C PRO A 31 -10.83 30.43 26.70
N ALA A 32 -10.80 29.65 27.77
CA ALA A 32 -9.70 28.74 28.04
C ALA A 32 -9.52 27.76 26.86
N PRO A 33 -8.27 27.44 26.47
CA PRO A 33 -8.04 26.48 25.40
C PRO A 33 -8.70 25.14 25.77
N ALA A 34 -9.41 24.57 24.79
CA ALA A 34 -10.07 23.28 24.99
C ALA A 34 -9.04 22.21 25.41
N PRO A 35 -9.39 21.32 26.35
CA PRO A 35 -8.53 20.19 26.71
C PRO A 35 -8.16 19.37 25.47
N TYR A 36 -6.87 19.09 25.31
CA TYR A 36 -6.41 18.23 24.22
C TYR A 36 -6.82 16.78 24.48
N HIS A 37 -7.53 16.19 23.52
CA HIS A 37 -7.82 14.77 23.49
C HIS A 37 -7.16 14.14 22.25
N PRO A 38 -6.24 13.18 22.42
CA PRO A 38 -5.65 12.49 21.28
C PRO A 38 -6.71 11.64 20.59
N ALA A 39 -6.63 11.55 19.26
CA ALA A 39 -7.47 10.65 18.49
C ALA A 39 -7.23 9.20 18.92
N PRO A 40 -8.27 8.35 18.98
CA PRO A 40 -8.11 6.92 19.23
C PRO A 40 -7.13 6.29 18.22
N TYR A 41 -6.14 5.58 18.74
CA TYR A 41 -5.20 4.85 17.89
C TYR A 41 -5.84 3.55 17.41
N HIS A 42 -5.90 3.38 16.09
CA HIS A 42 -6.32 2.13 15.46
C HIS A 42 -5.09 1.45 14.83
N PRO A 43 -4.64 0.30 15.37
CA PRO A 43 -3.54 -0.44 14.74
C PRO A 43 -3.97 -0.92 13.36
N ALA A 44 -3.03 -0.92 12.41
CA ALA A 44 -3.27 -1.48 11.09
C ALA A 44 -3.65 -2.96 11.21
N PRO A 45 -4.58 -3.47 10.37
CA PRO A 45 -4.90 -4.89 10.35
C PRO A 45 -3.65 -5.74 10.09
N ALA A 46 -3.36 -6.66 11.00
CA ALA A 46 -2.27 -7.60 10.81
C ALA A 46 -2.72 -8.71 9.85
N TYR A 47 -2.19 -8.70 8.63
CA TYR A 47 -2.44 -9.76 7.66
C TYR A 47 -1.55 -10.95 7.96
N LYS A 48 -2.17 -12.13 8.08
CA LYS A 48 -1.44 -13.39 8.15
C LYS A 48 -1.01 -13.78 6.73
N PRO A 49 0.23 -14.24 6.52
CA PRO A 49 0.66 -14.74 5.22
C PRO A 49 -0.22 -15.93 4.82
N ALA A 50 -0.60 -15.98 3.54
CA ALA A 50 -1.34 -17.10 3.00
C ALA A 50 -0.51 -18.40 3.14
N PRO A 51 -1.17 -19.56 3.36
CA PRO A 51 -0.48 -20.85 3.37
C PRO A 51 0.30 -21.07 2.08
N TYR A 52 1.58 -21.44 2.20
CA TYR A 52 2.42 -21.79 1.05
C TYR A 52 2.11 -23.20 0.58
N HIS A 53 1.82 -23.34 -0.72
CA HIS A 53 1.69 -24.62 -1.39
C HIS A 53 2.84 -24.77 -2.40
N PRO A 54 3.74 -25.75 -2.23
CA PRO A 54 4.81 -25.98 -3.19
C PRO A 54 4.24 -26.47 -4.53
N ALA A 55 4.87 -26.07 -5.64
CA ALA A 55 4.52 -26.58 -6.95
C ALA A 55 4.78 -28.10 -7.03
N PRO A 56 3.94 -28.86 -7.76
CA PRO A 56 4.21 -30.26 -8.01
C PRO A 56 5.53 -30.42 -8.77
N SER A 57 6.36 -31.38 -8.34
CA SER A 57 7.62 -31.73 -8.99
C SER A 57 7.37 -32.94 -9.90
N TYR A 58 7.47 -32.73 -11.22
CA TYR A 58 7.36 -33.80 -12.21
C TYR A 58 8.71 -34.47 -12.41
N LYS A 59 8.72 -35.81 -12.43
CA LYS A 59 9.87 -36.58 -12.91
C LYS A 59 9.76 -36.68 -14.43
N GLU A 60 10.69 -36.01 -15.10
CA GLU A 60 10.83 -36.06 -16.54
C GLU A 60 11.57 -37.33 -16.94
N ASP A 61 10.83 -38.45 -16.93
CA ASP A 61 11.34 -39.69 -17.46
C ASP A 61 11.21 -39.67 -18.98
N PRO A 62 12.33 -39.85 -19.66
CA PRO A 62 12.38 -39.37 -21.01
C PRO A 62 11.73 -40.49 -21.89
N ALA A 63 10.84 -40.15 -22.84
CA ALA A 63 10.02 -41.09 -23.63
C ALA A 63 10.71 -41.97 -24.72
N VAL A 64 10.25 -43.22 -24.90
CA VAL A 64 10.85 -44.18 -25.86
C VAL A 64 9.81 -44.69 -26.88
N TYR A 65 10.05 -44.64 -28.20
CA TYR A 65 9.10 -45.06 -29.26
C TYR A 65 9.81 -45.60 -30.51
N GLN A 66 9.67 -46.85 -30.92
CA GLN A 66 10.29 -47.34 -32.17
C GLN A 66 9.26 -47.79 -33.22
N TYR A 67 9.42 -47.34 -34.47
CA TYR A 67 8.60 -47.67 -35.63
C TYR A 67 9.48 -47.98 -36.83
N GLN A 68 9.11 -49.00 -37.60
CA GLN A 68 9.88 -49.42 -38.76
C GLN A 68 8.91 -49.85 -39.85
N TYR A 69 9.11 -49.37 -41.08
CA TYR A 69 8.38 -49.85 -42.25
C TYR A 69 9.33 -50.09 -43.42
N ALA A 70 8.99 -51.08 -44.23
CA ALA A 70 9.72 -51.41 -45.45
C ALA A 70 8.75 -51.84 -46.54
N VAL A 71 9.04 -51.46 -47.78
CA VAL A 71 8.32 -51.82 -49.00
C VAL A 71 9.35 -52.31 -50.01
N SER A 72 9.24 -53.58 -50.38
CA SER A 72 10.04 -54.23 -51.42
C SER A 72 9.14 -54.54 -52.61
N ASP A 73 9.60 -54.18 -53.81
CA ASP A 73 8.97 -54.56 -55.08
C ASP A 73 10.02 -55.23 -55.97
N GLU A 74 9.89 -56.55 -56.13
CA GLU A 74 10.83 -57.36 -56.90
C GLU A 74 10.65 -57.22 -58.42
N TYR A 75 9.51 -56.70 -58.89
CA TYR A 75 9.25 -56.53 -60.32
C TYR A 75 10.01 -55.31 -60.88
N ASP A 76 9.97 -54.19 -60.16
CA ASP A 76 10.64 -52.95 -60.54
C ASP A 76 12.00 -52.76 -59.84
N GLY A 77 12.40 -53.69 -58.96
CA GLY A 77 13.67 -53.67 -58.23
C GLY A 77 13.78 -52.53 -57.20
N LEU A 78 12.64 -52.05 -56.69
CA LEU A 78 12.54 -50.93 -55.76
C LEU A 78 12.55 -51.42 -54.32
N ASN A 79 13.26 -50.68 -53.46
CA ASN A 79 13.28 -50.96 -52.02
C ASN A 79 13.26 -49.65 -51.24
N PHE A 80 12.20 -49.46 -50.46
CA PHE A 80 12.00 -48.31 -49.59
C PHE A 80 11.87 -48.77 -48.15
N GLY A 81 12.39 -48.00 -47.21
CA GLY A 81 12.14 -48.23 -45.79
C GLY A 81 12.34 -46.98 -44.98
N ALA A 82 11.74 -46.96 -43.79
CA ALA A 82 12.09 -45.99 -42.78
C ALA A 82 11.97 -46.56 -41.35
N ASP A 83 12.83 -46.07 -40.47
CA ASP A 83 13.00 -46.47 -39.08
C ASP A 83 12.97 -45.24 -38.17
N GLU A 84 11.96 -45.09 -37.34
CA GLU A 84 11.85 -44.06 -36.31
C GLU A 84 12.09 -44.66 -34.91
N ALA A 85 12.77 -43.93 -34.02
CA ALA A 85 13.06 -44.33 -32.65
C ALA A 85 13.05 -43.13 -31.72
N ARG A 86 12.37 -43.18 -30.57
CA ARG A 86 12.51 -42.28 -29.46
C ARG A 86 13.17 -43.06 -28.32
N ASP A 87 14.08 -42.44 -27.60
CA ASP A 87 14.52 -42.86 -26.28
C ASP A 87 14.67 -41.60 -25.49
N GLY A 88 14.00 -41.51 -24.38
CA GLY A 88 14.05 -40.28 -23.70
C GLY A 88 13.28 -39.08 -24.31
N TYR A 89 13.92 -37.94 -24.19
CA TYR A 89 13.58 -36.76 -24.98
C TYR A 89 14.18 -36.84 -26.39
N SER A 90 14.87 -37.94 -26.76
CA SER A 90 15.53 -38.12 -28.07
C SER A 90 14.61 -38.82 -29.05
N THR A 91 14.39 -38.27 -30.25
CA THR A 91 13.69 -38.88 -31.40
C THR A 91 14.66 -39.00 -32.60
N GLN A 92 14.66 -40.10 -33.34
CA GLN A 92 15.51 -40.42 -34.50
C GLN A 92 14.70 -41.07 -35.61
N GLY A 93 15.11 -40.92 -36.87
CA GLY A 93 14.44 -41.41 -38.08
C GLY A 93 15.47 -41.66 -39.19
N LYS A 94 15.37 -42.74 -39.98
CA LYS A 94 16.12 -42.90 -41.24
C LYS A 94 15.31 -43.65 -42.27
#